data_AF-A0A3A8QQA0-F1
#
_entry.id   AF-A0A3A8QQA0-F1
#
_cell.length_a   1.000
_cell.length_b   1.000
_cell.length_c   1.000
_cell.angle_alpha   90.00
_cell.angle_beta   90.00
_cell.angle_gamma   90.00
#
_symmetry.space_group_name_H-M   'P 1'
#
loop_
_entity.id
_entity.type
_entity.pdbx_description
1 polymer ?
#
loop_
_entity_poly.entity_id
_entity_poly.type
_entity_poly.pdbx_seq_one_letter_code
_entity_poly.pdbx_strand_id
1 'polypeptide(L)'
;MKRGGTLDLVNACLLFLCTSMYLGTGWSLILFSFPIAPQLTVNNYYLQFVPQVQAATRFFTYMTAVMLLSSGVLAWRERKTALRWYPLGALVAVVVATLLTRIYIFPYNDEMAAGITSPERLTEVLGAWMRMNRIRVGLWTVQWLLTLGYFVHRVLRAELPARERWRMGLSAPGRREAHA
;
A
#
# COMPACT_ATOMS: atom_id res chain seq x y z
N MET A 1 -9.89 24.03 16.05
CA MET A 1 -9.51 23.65 14.67
C MET A 1 -10.57 24.13 13.67
N LYS A 2 -10.19 24.78 12.56
CA LYS A 2 -11.14 25.02 11.44
C LYS A 2 -11.53 23.65 10.86
N ARG A 3 -12.82 23.38 10.64
CA ARG A 3 -13.37 22.07 10.17
C ARG A 3 -12.57 21.40 9.04
N GLY A 4 -11.97 22.17 8.13
CA GLY A 4 -11.13 21.63 7.04
C GLY A 4 -9.84 20.95 7.48
N GLY A 5 -9.17 21.41 8.55
CA GLY A 5 -7.92 20.80 9.01
C GLY A 5 -8.10 19.44 9.68
N THR A 6 -9.24 19.23 10.35
CA THR A 6 -9.61 17.94 10.94
C THR A 6 -9.88 16.90 9.86
N LEU A 7 -10.59 17.28 8.80
CA LEU A 7 -10.92 16.37 7.69
C LEU A 7 -9.68 15.91 6.92
N ASP A 8 -8.73 16.82 6.67
CA ASP A 8 -7.48 16.47 5.99
C ASP A 8 -6.64 15.50 6.83
N LEU A 9 -6.62 15.67 8.16
CA LEU A 9 -5.95 14.75 9.08
C LEU A 9 -6.64 13.37 9.12
N VAL A 10 -7.97 13.33 9.21
CA VAL A 10 -8.74 12.07 9.16
C VAL A 10 -8.47 11.33 7.85
N ASN A 11 -8.44 12.05 6.72
CA ASN A 11 -8.10 11.47 5.42
C ASN A 11 -6.68 10.88 5.40
N ALA A 12 -5.68 11.59 5.97
CA ALA A 12 -4.32 11.08 6.08
C ALA A 12 -4.23 9.83 6.97
N CYS A 13 -4.95 9.80 8.10
CA CYS A 13 -5.04 8.64 8.98
C CYS A 13 -5.69 7.44 8.29
N LEU A 14 -6.76 7.67 7.52
CA LEU A 14 -7.41 6.63 6.72
C LEU A 14 -6.45 6.05 5.67
N LEU A 15 -5.73 6.90 4.95
CA LEU A 15 -4.72 6.45 3.98
C LEU A 15 -3.64 5.60 4.66
N PHE A 16 -3.15 6.04 5.82
CA PHE A 16 -2.13 5.33 6.58
C PHE A 16 -2.60 3.99 7.13
N LEU A 17 -3.87 3.92 7.56
CA LEU A 17 -4.51 2.66 7.95
C LEU A 17 -4.53 1.69 6.76
N CYS A 18 -4.97 2.15 5.58
CA CYS A 18 -5.00 1.30 4.39
C CYS A 18 -3.60 0.82 3.97
N THR A 19 -2.59 1.68 3.96
CA THR A 19 -1.21 1.27 3.67
C THR A 19 -0.66 0.31 4.71
N SER A 20 -1.06 0.45 5.98
CA SER A 20 -0.65 -0.47 7.06
C SER A 20 -1.28 -1.85 6.89
N MET A 21 -2.56 -1.93 6.47
CA MET A 21 -3.19 -3.20 6.12
C MET A 21 -2.52 -3.89 4.93
N TYR A 22 -2.12 -3.11 3.90
CA TYR A 22 -1.32 -3.65 2.80
C TYR A 22 0.04 -4.16 3.25
N LEU A 23 0.77 -3.38 4.05
CA LEU A 23 2.05 -3.80 4.61
C LEU A 23 1.91 -5.12 5.38
N GLY A 24 0.96 -5.18 6.33
CA GLY A 24 0.74 -6.37 7.16
C GLY A 24 0.36 -7.60 6.35
N THR A 25 -0.56 -7.46 5.38
CA THR A 25 -0.98 -8.58 4.55
C THR A 25 0.12 -9.04 3.58
N GLY A 26 0.92 -8.10 3.06
CA GLY A 26 2.05 -8.45 2.20
C GLY A 26 3.14 -9.19 2.95
N TRP A 27 3.54 -8.66 4.10
CA TRP A 27 4.59 -9.29 4.89
C TRP A 27 4.14 -10.61 5.51
N SER A 28 2.87 -10.78 5.86
CA SER A 28 2.37 -12.08 6.32
C SER A 28 2.51 -13.16 5.24
N LEU A 29 2.30 -12.83 3.96
CA LEU A 29 2.57 -13.74 2.85
C LEU A 29 4.05 -14.15 2.81
N ILE A 30 4.97 -13.18 2.89
CA ILE A 30 6.41 -13.45 2.82
C ILE A 30 6.89 -14.30 4.01
N LEU A 31 6.44 -13.97 5.21
CA LEU A 31 6.94 -14.56 6.45
C LEU A 31 6.29 -15.89 6.78
N PHE A 32 5.02 -16.08 6.43
CA PHE A 32 4.23 -17.23 6.88
C PHE A 32 3.71 -18.10 5.75
N SER A 33 3.27 -17.52 4.63
CA SER A 33 2.65 -18.31 3.54
C SER A 33 3.64 -18.82 2.49
N PHE A 34 4.62 -18.02 2.07
CA PHE A 34 5.58 -18.41 1.04
C PHE A 34 6.54 -19.53 1.49
N PRO A 35 6.98 -19.62 2.76
CA PRO A 35 7.80 -20.73 3.21
C PRO A 35 7.09 -22.08 3.14
N ILE A 36 5.76 -22.10 3.30
CA ILE A 36 4.95 -23.33 3.26
C ILE A 36 4.40 -23.64 1.86
N ALA A 37 4.37 -22.67 0.95
CA ALA A 37 3.83 -22.83 -0.41
C ALA A 37 4.41 -24.01 -1.22
N PRO A 38 5.70 -24.39 -1.10
CA PRO A 38 6.24 -25.58 -1.78
C PRO A 38 5.62 -26.92 -1.34
N GLN A 39 4.89 -26.95 -0.21
CA GLN A 39 4.19 -28.15 0.28
C GLN A 39 2.79 -28.30 -0.34
N LEU A 40 2.35 -27.32 -1.15
CA LEU A 40 1.08 -27.37 -1.83
C LEU A 40 1.15 -28.38 -2.98
N THR A 41 0.12 -29.22 -3.06
CA THR A 41 -0.07 -30.22 -4.10
C THR A 41 -1.39 -29.96 -4.82
N VAL A 42 -1.56 -30.57 -5.99
CA VAL A 42 -2.80 -30.50 -6.77
C VAL A 42 -4.05 -30.89 -5.94
N ASN A 43 -3.87 -31.73 -4.92
CA ASN A 43 -4.96 -32.21 -4.06
C ASN A 43 -5.34 -31.24 -2.94
N ASN A 44 -4.48 -30.32 -2.54
CA ASN A 44 -4.69 -29.48 -1.35
C ASN A 44 -4.65 -27.96 -1.61
N TYR A 45 -4.05 -27.52 -2.72
CA TYR A 45 -3.78 -26.10 -2.93
C TYR A 45 -5.08 -25.29 -3.03
N TYR A 46 -6.12 -25.86 -3.66
CA TYR A 46 -7.35 -25.14 -3.93
C TYR A 46 -8.00 -24.60 -2.64
N LEU A 47 -8.24 -25.48 -1.68
CA LEU A 47 -8.89 -25.12 -0.41
C LEU A 47 -8.04 -24.18 0.44
N GLN A 48 -6.72 -24.35 0.39
CA GLN A 48 -5.78 -23.53 1.18
C GLN A 48 -5.55 -22.14 0.57
N PHE A 49 -5.77 -21.97 -0.72
CA PHE A 49 -5.29 -20.80 -1.44
C PHE A 49 -6.39 -20.02 -2.17
N VAL A 50 -7.18 -20.68 -3.00
CA VAL A 50 -8.06 -20.00 -3.98
C VAL A 50 -9.15 -19.15 -3.31
N PRO A 51 -9.96 -19.67 -2.35
CA PRO A 51 -10.99 -18.87 -1.69
C PRO A 51 -10.41 -17.67 -0.94
N GLN A 52 -9.25 -17.83 -0.30
CA GLN A 52 -8.58 -16.78 0.46
C GLN A 52 -8.12 -15.65 -0.46
N VAL A 53 -7.50 -15.99 -1.59
CA VAL A 53 -7.04 -15.01 -2.59
C VAL A 53 -8.22 -14.28 -3.23
N GLN A 54 -9.32 -14.96 -3.52
CA GLN A 54 -10.53 -14.31 -4.06
C GLN A 54 -11.18 -13.37 -3.05
N ALA A 55 -11.25 -13.76 -1.76
CA ALA A 55 -11.76 -12.90 -0.70
C ALA A 55 -10.87 -11.66 -0.51
N ALA A 56 -9.54 -11.85 -0.45
CA ALA A 56 -8.58 -10.77 -0.35
C ALA A 56 -8.66 -9.81 -1.56
N THR A 57 -8.82 -10.34 -2.77
CA THR A 57 -8.95 -9.54 -3.99
C THR A 57 -10.19 -8.64 -3.95
N ARG A 58 -11.34 -9.17 -3.49
CA ARG A 58 -12.56 -8.37 -3.32
C ARG A 58 -12.38 -7.27 -2.28
N PHE A 59 -11.83 -7.60 -1.12
CA PHE A 59 -11.53 -6.62 -0.06
C PHE A 59 -10.61 -5.50 -0.57
N PHE A 60 -9.48 -5.87 -1.19
CA PHE A 60 -8.49 -4.91 -1.65
C PHE A 60 -8.92 -4.08 -2.85
N THR A 61 -9.90 -4.53 -3.62
CA THR A 61 -10.47 -3.73 -4.72
C THR A 61 -11.08 -2.43 -4.18
N TYR A 62 -11.95 -2.53 -3.18
CA TYR A 62 -12.56 -1.36 -2.55
C TYR A 62 -11.55 -0.53 -1.78
N MET A 63 -10.64 -1.17 -1.05
CA MET A 63 -9.58 -0.47 -0.32
C MET A 63 -8.67 0.32 -1.26
N THR A 64 -8.30 -0.24 -2.43
CA THR A 64 -7.51 0.48 -3.45
C THR A 64 -8.23 1.73 -3.93
N ALA A 65 -9.54 1.65 -4.19
CA ALA A 65 -10.31 2.82 -4.61
C ALA A 65 -10.28 3.93 -3.53
N VAL A 66 -10.43 3.55 -2.26
CA VAL A 66 -10.30 4.48 -1.13
C VAL A 66 -8.90 5.10 -1.08
N MET A 67 -7.85 4.30 -1.26
CA MET A 67 -6.47 4.79 -1.25
C MET A 67 -6.18 5.75 -2.40
N LEU A 68 -6.63 5.44 -3.62
CA LEU A 68 -6.48 6.32 -4.79
C LEU A 68 -7.15 7.67 -4.57
N LEU A 69 -8.40 7.65 -4.08
CA LEU A 69 -9.14 8.88 -3.79
C LEU A 69 -8.47 9.67 -2.65
N SER A 70 -8.14 8.99 -1.55
CA SER A 70 -7.57 9.61 -0.35
C SER A 70 -6.21 10.24 -0.62
N SER A 71 -5.33 9.53 -1.33
CA SER A 71 -4.01 10.05 -1.74
C SER A 71 -4.13 11.19 -2.76
N GLY A 72 -5.04 11.11 -3.72
CA GLY A 72 -5.30 12.20 -4.68
C GLY A 72 -5.81 13.47 -4.00
N VAL A 73 -6.78 13.35 -3.09
CA VAL A 73 -7.31 14.47 -2.31
C VAL A 73 -6.22 15.09 -1.45
N LEU A 74 -5.42 14.28 -0.76
CA LEU A 74 -4.34 14.77 0.11
C LEU A 74 -3.24 15.48 -0.69
N ALA A 75 -2.82 14.90 -1.83
CA ALA A 75 -1.85 15.51 -2.72
C ALA A 75 -2.34 16.86 -3.28
N TRP A 76 -3.62 16.95 -3.65
CA TRP A 76 -4.22 18.20 -4.10
C TRP A 76 -4.27 19.26 -3.00
N ARG A 77 -4.62 18.88 -1.76
CA ARG A 77 -4.65 19.79 -0.61
C ARG A 77 -3.27 20.34 -0.29
N GLU A 78 -2.25 19.48 -0.34
CA GLU A 78 -0.86 19.83 -0.05
C GLU A 78 -0.13 20.46 -1.23
N ARG A 79 -0.77 20.70 -2.39
CA ARG A 79 -0.09 21.11 -3.64
C ARG A 79 0.86 22.31 -3.55
N LYS A 80 0.72 23.16 -2.52
CA LYS A 80 1.57 24.35 -2.27
C LYS A 80 2.67 24.13 -1.23
N THR A 81 2.80 22.94 -0.67
CA THR A 81 3.77 22.58 0.37
C THR A 81 4.71 21.48 -0.11
N ALA A 82 5.86 21.32 0.54
CA ALA A 82 6.76 20.19 0.29
C ALA A 82 6.10 18.84 0.64
N LEU A 83 5.05 18.82 1.47
CA LEU A 83 4.35 17.62 1.89
C LEU A 83 3.61 16.91 0.75
N ARG A 84 3.32 17.58 -0.38
CA ARG A 84 2.60 16.98 -1.52
C ARG A 84 3.28 15.74 -2.10
N TRP A 85 4.60 15.64 -1.98
CA TRP A 85 5.38 14.56 -2.58
C TRP A 85 5.09 13.20 -1.94
N TYR A 86 4.73 13.18 -0.65
CA TYR A 86 4.38 11.94 0.04
C TYR A 86 3.07 11.30 -0.47
N PRO A 87 1.90 11.98 -0.43
CA PRO A 87 0.67 11.42 -0.98
C PRO A 87 0.73 11.25 -2.51
N LEU A 88 1.47 12.08 -3.24
CA LEU A 88 1.68 11.89 -4.68
C LEU A 88 2.50 10.63 -4.97
N GLY A 89 3.59 10.41 -4.23
CA GLY A 89 4.39 9.19 -4.33
C GLY A 89 3.57 7.95 -3.96
N ALA A 90 2.76 8.04 -2.89
CA ALA A 90 1.86 6.96 -2.48
C ALA A 90 0.83 6.66 -3.58
N LEU A 91 0.22 7.69 -4.19
CA LEU A 91 -0.70 7.55 -5.31
C LEU A 91 -0.05 6.81 -6.48
N VAL A 92 1.14 7.24 -6.90
CA VAL A 92 1.89 6.57 -7.98
C VAL A 92 2.19 5.11 -7.63
N ALA A 93 2.67 4.85 -6.41
CA ALA A 93 2.97 3.50 -5.97
C ALA A 93 1.72 2.60 -5.90
N VAL A 94 0.55 3.13 -5.53
CA VAL A 94 -0.73 2.40 -5.57
C VAL A 94 -1.12 2.06 -7.01
N VAL A 95 -0.99 3.01 -7.94
CA VAL A 95 -1.27 2.77 -9.36
C VAL A 95 -0.35 1.68 -9.91
N VAL A 96 0.96 1.78 -9.68
CA VAL A 96 1.94 0.79 -10.14
C VAL A 96 1.64 -0.60 -9.55
N ALA A 97 1.34 -0.69 -8.24
CA ALA A 97 0.98 -1.95 -7.61
C ALA A 97 -0.32 -2.55 -8.16
N THR A 98 -1.28 -1.70 -8.52
CA THR A 98 -2.55 -2.11 -9.14
C THR A 98 -2.33 -2.65 -10.54
N LEU A 99 -1.49 -1.98 -11.35
CA LEU A 99 -1.13 -2.45 -12.69
C LEU A 99 -0.37 -3.77 -12.63
N LEU A 100 0.64 -3.89 -11.75
CA LEU A 100 1.36 -5.15 -11.50
C LEU A 100 0.39 -6.28 -11.15
N THR A 101 -0.59 -5.99 -10.29
CA THR A 101 -1.59 -6.98 -9.88
C THR A 101 -2.47 -7.42 -11.04
N ARG A 102 -3.02 -6.48 -11.81
CA ARG A 102 -3.92 -6.79 -12.93
C ARG A 102 -3.22 -7.52 -14.07
N ILE A 103 -2.01 -7.09 -14.42
CA ILE A 103 -1.29 -7.60 -15.60
C ILE A 103 -0.64 -8.95 -15.31
N TYR A 104 -0.10 -9.15 -14.11
CA TYR A 104 0.70 -10.34 -13.80
C TYR A 104 0.04 -11.25 -12.76
N ILE A 105 -0.49 -10.71 -11.66
CA ILE A 105 -0.96 -11.55 -10.54
C ILE A 105 -2.34 -12.17 -10.84
N PHE A 106 -3.27 -11.41 -11.41
CA PHE A 106 -4.61 -11.90 -11.71
C PHE A 106 -4.62 -13.08 -12.70
N PRO A 107 -3.85 -13.07 -13.80
CA PRO A 107 -3.76 -14.25 -14.66
C PRO A 107 -3.35 -15.52 -13.93
N TYR A 108 -2.36 -15.45 -13.03
CA TYR A 108 -1.97 -16.61 -12.22
C TYR A 108 -3.05 -17.03 -11.21
N ASN A 109 -3.78 -16.06 -10.63
CA ASN A 109 -4.91 -16.36 -9.74
C ASN A 109 -6.03 -17.09 -10.49
N ASP A 110 -6.35 -16.62 -11.70
CA ASP A 110 -7.40 -17.20 -12.53
C ASP A 110 -7.03 -18.62 -12.97
N GLU A 111 -5.75 -18.84 -13.31
CA GLU A 111 -5.25 -20.19 -13.63
C GLU A 111 -5.34 -21.14 -12.42
N MET A 112 -4.94 -20.69 -11.24
CA MET A 112 -5.09 -21.47 -10.01
C MET A 112 -6.57 -21.74 -9.69
N ALA A 113 -7.46 -20.77 -9.93
CA ALA A 113 -8.88 -20.91 -9.70
C ALA A 113 -9.57 -21.84 -10.70
N ALA A 114 -9.03 -21.96 -11.92
CA ALA A 114 -9.51 -22.87 -12.96
C ALA A 114 -9.24 -24.36 -12.64
N GLY A 115 -8.35 -24.66 -11.69
CA GLY A 115 -8.05 -26.02 -11.28
C GLY A 115 -6.84 -26.61 -12.02
N ILE A 116 -5.63 -26.34 -11.54
CA ILE A 116 -4.39 -26.90 -12.08
C ILE A 116 -4.27 -28.37 -11.66
N THR A 117 -4.14 -29.26 -12.64
CA THR A 117 -4.05 -30.72 -12.42
C THR A 117 -2.63 -31.27 -12.54
N SER A 118 -1.69 -30.55 -13.15
CA SER A 118 -0.27 -30.93 -13.23
C SER A 118 0.51 -30.37 -12.03
N PRO A 119 1.25 -31.22 -11.28
CA PRO A 119 2.14 -30.78 -10.21
C PRO A 119 3.24 -29.81 -10.67
N GLU A 120 3.80 -30.07 -11.86
CA GLU A 120 4.85 -29.25 -12.46
C GLU A 120 4.32 -27.85 -12.77
N ARG A 121 3.13 -27.79 -13.40
CA ARG A 121 2.49 -26.52 -13.71
C ARG A 121 2.10 -25.75 -12.46
N LEU A 122 1.59 -26.43 -11.43
CA LEU A 122 1.27 -25.80 -10.15
C LEU A 122 2.50 -25.13 -9.53
N THR A 123 3.64 -25.82 -9.55
CA THR A 123 4.91 -25.30 -9.02
C THR A 123 5.38 -24.08 -9.80
N GLU A 124 5.30 -24.12 -11.13
CA GLU A 124 5.65 -23.00 -12.00
C GLU A 124 4.80 -21.75 -11.71
N VAL A 125 3.46 -21.93 -11.70
CA VAL A 125 2.49 -20.85 -11.48
C VAL A 125 2.63 -20.26 -10.08
N LEU A 126 2.71 -21.09 -9.04
CA LEU A 126 2.94 -20.62 -7.67
C LEU A 126 4.27 -19.88 -7.55
N GLY A 127 5.33 -20.40 -8.18
CA GLY A 127 6.65 -19.76 -8.22
C GLY A 127 6.58 -18.35 -8.84
N ALA A 128 5.94 -18.21 -9.99
CA ALA A 128 5.76 -16.94 -10.67
C ALA A 128 4.89 -15.97 -9.84
N TRP A 129 3.77 -16.46 -9.31
CA TRP A 129 2.87 -15.70 -8.46
C TRP A 129 3.58 -15.17 -7.21
N MET A 130 4.38 -15.99 -6.53
CA MET A 130 5.15 -15.56 -5.35
C MET A 130 6.17 -14.49 -5.70
N ARG A 131 6.88 -14.61 -6.83
CA ARG A 131 7.84 -13.58 -7.28
C ARG A 131 7.16 -12.24 -7.50
N MET A 132 6.03 -12.22 -8.20
CA MET A 132 5.25 -10.99 -8.44
C MET A 132 4.72 -10.39 -7.13
N ASN A 133 4.28 -11.23 -6.21
CA ASN A 133 3.85 -10.75 -4.90
C ASN A 133 4.99 -10.15 -4.09
N ARG A 134 6.21 -10.70 -4.10
CA ARG A 134 7.36 -10.08 -3.42
C ARG A 134 7.62 -8.65 -3.92
N ILE A 135 7.54 -8.43 -5.23
CA ILE A 135 7.64 -7.09 -5.82
C ILE A 135 6.51 -6.19 -5.31
N ARG A 136 5.27 -6.72 -5.29
CA ARG A 136 4.11 -6.00 -4.77
C ARG A 136 4.26 -5.61 -3.29
N VAL A 137 4.79 -6.48 -2.45
CA VAL A 137 5.06 -6.16 -1.04
C VAL A 137 6.12 -5.06 -0.91
N GLY A 138 7.13 -5.04 -1.78
CA GLY A 138 8.06 -3.93 -1.88
C GLY A 138 7.36 -2.60 -2.16
N LEU A 139 6.45 -2.57 -3.14
CA LEU A 139 5.64 -1.37 -3.44
C LEU A 139 4.75 -0.97 -2.26
N TRP A 140 4.11 -1.91 -1.58
CA TRP A 140 3.31 -1.64 -0.38
C TRP A 140 4.16 -1.09 0.77
N THR A 141 5.39 -1.56 0.93
CA THR A 141 6.34 -1.04 1.91
C THR A 141 6.71 0.41 1.60
N VAL A 142 6.96 0.73 0.32
CA VAL A 142 7.20 2.12 -0.11
C VAL A 142 5.98 3.01 0.17
N GLN A 143 4.76 2.55 -0.13
CA GLN A 143 3.53 3.30 0.18
C GLN A 143 3.41 3.60 1.69
N TRP A 144 3.70 2.61 2.53
CA TRP A 144 3.69 2.77 3.98
C TRP A 144 4.76 3.75 4.47
N LEU A 145 5.99 3.66 3.95
CA LEU A 145 7.06 4.60 4.30
C LEU A 145 6.75 6.04 3.87
N LEU A 146 6.13 6.23 2.71
CA LEU A 146 5.72 7.55 2.24
C LEU A 146 4.63 8.15 3.14
N THR A 147 3.65 7.35 3.54
CA THR A 147 2.57 7.83 4.43
C THR A 147 3.07 8.07 5.86
N LEU A 148 3.94 7.21 6.40
CA LEU A 148 4.64 7.49 7.66
C LEU A 148 5.49 8.77 7.56
N GLY A 149 6.25 8.91 6.47
CA GLY A 149 7.08 10.08 6.20
C GLY A 149 6.29 11.39 6.15
N TYR A 150 5.05 11.35 5.65
CA TYR A 150 4.13 12.50 5.72
C TYR A 150 3.86 12.93 7.17
N PHE A 151 3.55 11.98 8.07
CA PHE A 151 3.32 12.28 9.48
C PHE A 151 4.58 12.79 10.18
N VAL A 152 5.71 12.11 9.99
CA VAL A 152 7.00 12.51 10.56
C VAL A 152 7.37 13.93 10.11
N HIS A 153 7.25 14.24 8.81
CA HIS A 153 7.53 15.57 8.27
C HIS A 153 6.60 16.62 8.90
N ARG A 154 5.30 16.32 9.06
CA ARG A 154 4.35 17.24 9.73
C ARG A 154 4.73 17.53 11.18
N VAL A 155 5.10 16.50 11.95
CA VAL A 155 5.51 16.65 13.36
C VAL A 155 6.79 17.49 13.46
N LEU A 156 7.83 17.14 12.69
CA LEU A 156 9.09 17.89 12.68
C LEU A 156 8.88 19.37 12.27
N ARG A 157 7.98 19.63 11.32
CA ARG A 157 7.65 20.98 10.90
C ARG A 157 6.93 21.80 11.97
N ALA A 158 6.18 21.15 12.87
CA ALA A 158 5.51 21.80 13.98
C ALA A 158 6.47 22.07 15.15
N GLU A 159 7.38 21.14 15.45
CA GLU A 159 8.25 21.20 16.63
C GLU A 159 9.55 21.98 16.39
N LEU A 160 10.10 21.98 15.17
CA LEU A 160 11.44 22.54 14.93
C LEU A 160 11.46 24.08 14.83
N PRO A 161 12.49 24.74 15.39
CA PRO A 161 12.76 26.16 15.18
C PRO A 161 12.95 26.49 13.69
N ALA A 162 12.65 27.74 13.30
CA ALA A 162 12.72 28.17 11.89
C ALA A 162 14.08 27.93 11.22
N ARG A 163 15.17 28.07 11.99
CA ARG A 163 16.55 27.86 11.52
C ARG A 163 16.84 26.40 11.17
N GLU A 164 16.30 25.47 11.94
CA GLU A 164 16.49 24.02 11.74
C GLU A 164 15.59 23.50 10.62
N ARG A 165 14.37 24.05 10.51
CA ARG A 165 13.47 23.77 9.37
C ARG A 165 14.12 24.06 8.03
N TRP A 166 14.80 25.20 7.91
CA TRP A 166 15.46 25.59 6.67
C TRP A 166 16.61 24.64 6.30
N ARG A 167 17.39 24.16 7.28
CA ARG A 167 18.46 23.17 7.07
C ARG A 167 17.93 21.82 6.54
N MET A 168 16.73 21.42 6.94
CA MET A 168 16.09 20.17 6.51
C MET A 168 15.22 20.34 5.25
N GLY A 169 15.21 21.52 4.62
CA GLY A 169 14.37 21.79 3.45
C GLY A 169 12.86 21.80 3.75
N LEU A 170 12.47 21.97 5.02
CA LEU A 170 11.08 21.97 5.45
C LEU A 170 10.46 23.36 5.22
N SER A 171 9.28 23.40 4.60
CA SER A 171 8.53 24.65 4.42
C SER A 171 7.99 25.16 5.77
N ALA A 172 7.79 26.48 5.93
CA ALA A 172 7.18 27.03 7.15
C ALA A 172 5.76 26.44 7.39
N PRO A 173 5.35 26.17 8.65
CA PRO A 173 3.99 25.77 8.97
C PRO A 173 3.00 26.80 8.42
N GLY A 174 1.91 26.32 7.82
CA GLY A 174 0.85 27.23 7.38
C GLY A 174 0.17 27.84 8.61
N ARG A 175 -0.47 29.00 8.47
CA ARG A 175 -1.29 29.63 9.55
C ARG A 175 -2.32 28.70 10.20
N ARG A 176 -2.64 27.56 9.57
CA ARG A 176 -3.58 26.54 10.07
C ARG A 176 -2.94 25.48 10.97
N GLU A 177 -1.62 25.35 10.96
CA GLU A 177 -0.86 24.32 11.69
C GLU A 177 -0.17 24.88 12.95
N ALA A 178 -0.04 26.20 13.08
CA ALA A 178 0.58 26.85 14.24
C ALA A 178 -0.27 26.86 15.53
N HIS A 179 -1.45 26.24 15.50
CA HIS A 179 -2.40 26.18 16.62
C HIS A 179 -2.96 24.76 16.84
N ALA A 180 -2.27 23.75 16.32
CA ALA A 180 -2.50 22.35 16.63
C ALA A 180 -1.41 21.89 17.59
#